data_AF-A0A353Y191-F1
#
_entry.id   AF-A0A353Y191-F1
#
_cell.length_a   1.000
_cell.length_b   1.000
_cell.length_c   1.000
_cell.angle_alpha   90.00
_cell.angle_beta   90.00
_cell.angle_gamma   90.00
#
_symmetry.space_group_name_H-M   'P 1'
#
loop_
_entity.id
_entity.type
_entity.pdbx_description
1 polymer ?
#
loop_
_entity_poly.entity_id
_entity_poly.type
_entity_poly.pdbx_seq_one_letter_code
_entity_poly.pdbx_strand_id
1 'polypeptide(L)'
;MNESSQEGRHPGGSLRQWLARLENTRRLVVARKGVSLKHQLAAIAKCFDGAQATYFPSPEGHEIPVVSGFMSQRAWIAEAMGVGEKDLLKRFREAADQPLKWQ
;
A
#
# COMPACT_ATOMS: atom_id res chain seq x y z
N MET A 1 11.09 -34.19 6.12
CA MET A 1 9.67 -33.80 6.20
C MET A 1 9.62 -32.50 6.99
N ASN A 2 9.84 -31.36 6.33
CA ASN A 2 9.79 -30.04 6.97
C ASN A 2 8.59 -29.27 6.39
N GLU A 3 7.40 -29.61 6.89
CA GLU A 3 6.17 -28.85 6.71
C GLU A 3 5.85 -28.16 8.03
N SER A 4 6.47 -27.01 8.32
CA SER A 4 6.09 -26.12 9.43
C SER A 4 6.90 -24.83 9.36
N SER A 5 6.45 -23.87 8.54
CA SER A 5 6.72 -22.41 8.63
C SER A 5 6.23 -21.72 7.35
N GLN A 6 4.95 -21.90 7.00
CA GLN A 6 4.24 -21.03 6.05
C GLN A 6 2.97 -20.48 6.71
N GLU A 7 3.08 -20.02 7.96
CA GLU A 7 2.01 -19.24 8.58
C GLU A 7 2.18 -17.76 8.19
N GLY A 8 1.19 -17.22 7.48
CA GLY A 8 0.98 -15.76 7.42
C GLY A 8 1.54 -15.01 6.22
N ARG A 9 1.65 -15.60 5.02
CA ARG A 9 1.99 -14.82 3.81
C ARG A 9 0.76 -14.04 3.32
N HIS A 10 0.40 -12.98 4.05
CA HIS A 10 -0.65 -12.06 3.64
C HIS A 10 -0.27 -11.40 2.30
N PRO A 11 -1.23 -11.15 1.39
CA PRO A 11 -0.98 -10.50 0.09
C PRO A 11 -0.25 -9.14 0.16
N GLY A 12 -0.16 -8.53 1.35
CA GLY A 12 0.52 -7.26 1.63
C GLY A 12 1.77 -7.37 2.52
N GLY A 13 2.46 -8.51 2.59
CA GLY A 13 3.62 -8.71 3.47
C GLY A 13 4.81 -7.76 3.25
N SER A 14 4.84 -7.02 2.14
CA SER A 14 5.78 -5.93 1.87
C SER A 14 5.12 -4.86 1.02
N LEU A 15 5.65 -3.62 1.06
CA LEU A 15 5.18 -2.54 0.20
C LEU A 15 5.24 -2.91 -1.28
N ARG A 16 6.29 -3.61 -1.73
CA ARG A 16 6.44 -4.01 -3.15
C ARG A 16 5.33 -4.98 -3.59
N GLN A 17 4.99 -5.96 -2.75
CA GLN A 17 3.89 -6.88 -3.02
C GLN A 17 2.54 -6.15 -3.05
N TRP A 18 2.35 -5.19 -2.13
CA TRP A 18 1.15 -4.37 -2.12
C TRP A 18 1.01 -3.52 -3.39
N LEU A 19 2.09 -2.88 -3.86
CA LEU A 19 2.06 -2.12 -5.12
C LEU A 19 1.78 -3.02 -6.33
N ALA A 20 2.35 -4.23 -6.38
CA ALA A 20 2.03 -5.20 -7.43
C ALA A 20 0.56 -5.63 -7.37
N ARG A 21 -0.03 -5.77 -6.18
CA ARG A 21 -1.46 -6.05 -6.00
C ARG A 21 -2.33 -4.89 -6.52
N LEU A 22 -1.95 -3.65 -6.22
CA LEU A 22 -2.65 -2.46 -6.73
C LEU A 22 -2.55 -2.36 -8.25
N GLU A 23 -1.38 -2.62 -8.84
CA GLU A 23 -1.17 -2.65 -10.30
C GLU A 23 -2.07 -3.70 -10.97
N ASN A 24 -2.04 -4.94 -10.49
CA ASN A 24 -2.85 -6.05 -11.01
C ASN A 24 -4.37 -5.79 -10.92
N THR A 25 -4.79 -4.91 -10.02
CA THR A 25 -6.19 -4.52 -9.84
C THR A 25 -6.51 -3.14 -10.42
N ARG A 26 -5.60 -2.56 -11.23
CA ARG A 26 -5.72 -1.24 -11.87
C ARG A 26 -5.91 -0.08 -10.90
N ARG A 27 -5.44 -0.24 -9.66
CA ARG A 27 -5.45 0.77 -8.58
C ARG A 27 -4.10 1.44 -8.39
N LEU A 28 -3.15 1.25 -9.30
CA LEU A 28 -1.87 1.95 -9.34
C LEU A 28 -1.72 2.65 -10.70
N VAL A 29 -1.30 3.91 -10.67
CA VAL A 29 -0.87 4.66 -11.85
C VAL A 29 0.61 5.03 -11.73
N VAL A 30 1.31 5.02 -12.86
CA VAL A 30 2.73 5.39 -12.94
C VAL A 30 2.84 6.77 -13.59
N ALA A 31 3.38 7.73 -12.85
CA ALA A 31 3.65 9.06 -13.37
C ALA A 31 4.87 9.04 -14.30
N ARG A 32 4.95 10.02 -15.20
CA ARG A 32 6.15 10.26 -16.00
C ARG A 32 7.35 10.58 -15.09
N LYS A 33 8.56 10.30 -15.59
CA LYS A 33 9.81 10.73 -14.93
C LYS A 33 9.93 12.27 -14.93
N GLY A 34 10.73 12.81 -14.02
CA GLY A 34 11.04 14.24 -13.95
C GLY A 34 9.92 15.11 -13.38
N VAL A 35 8.90 14.53 -12.74
CA VAL A 35 7.88 15.30 -12.02
C VAL A 35 8.54 16.06 -10.87
N SER A 36 8.22 17.35 -10.74
CA SER A 36 8.73 18.18 -9.64
C SER A 36 8.22 17.71 -8.28
N LEU A 37 9.13 17.59 -7.32
CA LEU A 37 8.81 17.31 -5.92
C LEU A 37 8.02 18.45 -5.32
N LYS A 38 8.34 19.68 -5.71
CA LYS A 38 7.68 20.88 -5.19
C LYS A 38 6.35 21.11 -5.90
N HIS A 39 5.26 20.90 -5.17
CA HIS A 39 3.86 21.11 -5.56
C HIS A 39 3.32 20.19 -6.68
N GLN A 40 4.09 19.90 -7.73
CA GLN A 40 3.58 19.16 -8.89
C GLN A 40 3.22 17.71 -8.54
N LEU A 41 4.10 17.01 -7.82
CA LEU A 41 3.84 15.64 -7.35
C LEU A 41 2.54 15.57 -6.54
N ALA A 42 2.38 16.46 -5.56
CA ALA A 42 1.20 16.52 -4.71
C ALA A 42 -0.07 16.86 -5.51
N ALA A 43 0.02 17.79 -6.47
CA ALA A 43 -1.09 18.13 -7.35
C ALA A 43 -1.53 16.93 -8.20
N ILE A 44 -0.57 16.18 -8.77
CA ILE A 44 -0.87 14.94 -9.51
C ILE A 44 -1.50 13.91 -8.57
N ALA A 45 -0.91 13.66 -7.40
CA ALA A 45 -1.45 12.70 -6.44
C ALA A 45 -2.89 13.04 -6.02
N LYS A 46 -3.20 14.32 -5.83
CA LYS A 46 -4.54 14.79 -5.49
C LYS A 46 -5.59 14.45 -6.57
N CYS A 47 -5.22 14.42 -7.85
CA CYS A 47 -6.14 14.03 -8.92
C CYS A 47 -6.59 12.56 -8.85
N PHE A 48 -5.81 11.70 -8.18
CA PHE A 48 -6.07 10.27 -8.05
C PHE A 48 -6.47 9.86 -6.62
N ASP A 49 -6.51 10.82 -5.69
CA ASP A 49 -6.69 10.54 -4.28
C ASP A 49 -8.00 9.77 -4.02
N GLY A 50 -7.89 8.74 -3.19
CA GLY A 50 -9.00 7.84 -2.88
C GLY A 50 -9.49 6.99 -4.05
N ALA A 51 -8.84 6.97 -5.22
CA ALA A 51 -9.22 6.12 -6.36
C ALA A 51 -8.06 5.23 -6.84
N GLN A 52 -6.87 5.79 -6.96
CA GLN A 52 -5.66 5.09 -7.39
C GLN A 52 -4.44 5.59 -6.61
N ALA A 53 -3.50 4.70 -6.31
CA ALA A 53 -2.17 5.08 -5.84
C ALA A 53 -1.32 5.60 -7.00
N THR A 54 -0.37 6.48 -6.71
CA THR A 54 0.52 7.06 -7.73
C THR A 54 1.97 6.75 -7.41
N TYR A 55 2.67 6.17 -8.38
CA TYR A 55 4.10 5.88 -8.32
C TYR A 55 4.89 6.88 -9.19
N PHE A 56 5.88 7.54 -8.59
CA PHE A 56 6.75 8.52 -9.23
C PHE A 56 8.16 7.93 -9.33
N PRO A 57 8.57 7.38 -10.50
CA PRO A 57 9.79 6.58 -10.62
C PRO A 57 11.10 7.36 -10.47
N SER A 58 11.10 8.65 -10.81
CA SER A 58 12.29 9.51 -10.70
C SER A 58 11.85 10.98 -10.67
N PRO A 59 11.34 11.47 -9.53
CA PRO A 59 10.94 12.86 -9.39
C PRO A 59 12.19 13.76 -9.39
N GLU A 60 12.17 14.88 -10.12
CA GLU A 60 13.32 15.78 -10.31
C GLU A 60 14.64 15.10 -10.71
N GLY A 61 14.58 13.90 -11.31
CA GLY A 61 15.77 13.12 -11.68
C GLY A 61 16.40 12.34 -10.51
N HIS A 62 15.81 12.35 -9.31
CA HIS A 62 16.27 11.55 -8.19
C HIS A 62 16.11 10.05 -8.46
N GLU A 63 17.06 9.25 -7.94
CA GLU A 63 17.01 7.79 -8.04
C GLU A 63 15.97 7.16 -7.11
N ILE A 64 15.67 7.82 -6.00
CA ILE A 64 14.69 7.33 -5.02
C ILE A 64 13.28 7.66 -5.52
N PRO A 65 12.43 6.66 -5.78
CA PRO A 65 11.07 6.89 -6.22
C PRO A 65 10.19 7.31 -5.05
N VAL A 66 9.09 7.99 -5.37
CA VAL A 66 8.06 8.38 -4.39
C VAL A 66 6.77 7.65 -4.71
N VAL A 67 6.03 7.24 -3.68
CA VAL A 67 4.68 6.67 -3.83
C VAL A 67 3.70 7.45 -2.95
N SER A 68 2.50 7.69 -3.47
CA SER A 68 1.43 8.38 -2.74
C SER A 68 0.10 7.63 -2.87
N GLY A 69 -0.77 7.77 -1.87
CA GLY A 69 -2.15 7.27 -1.91
C GLY A 69 -2.32 5.75 -1.77
N PHE A 70 -1.26 4.97 -1.47
CA PHE A 70 -1.31 3.51 -1.45
C PHE A 70 -2.17 2.88 -0.33
N MET A 71 -2.64 3.68 0.63
CA MET A 71 -3.62 3.28 1.68
C MET A 71 -4.76 4.32 1.80
N SER A 72 -5.18 4.92 0.68
CA SER A 72 -6.13 6.05 0.67
C SER A 72 -7.61 5.64 0.84
N GLN A 73 -7.93 4.35 0.83
CA GLN A 73 -9.29 3.85 1.04
C GLN A 73 -9.36 2.84 2.20
N ARG A 74 -10.47 2.89 2.96
CA ARG A 74 -10.77 1.91 4.01
C ARG A 74 -10.77 0.47 3.47
N ALA A 75 -11.35 0.26 2.29
CA ALA A 75 -11.37 -1.01 1.57
C ALA A 75 -9.97 -1.63 1.39
N TRP A 76 -8.99 -0.79 1.11
CA TRP A 76 -7.63 -1.21 0.84
C TRP A 76 -6.91 -1.63 2.11
N ILE A 77 -7.15 -0.91 3.21
CA ILE A 77 -6.63 -1.27 4.53
C ILE A 77 -7.21 -2.63 4.96
N ALA A 78 -8.52 -2.83 4.78
CA ALA A 78 -9.17 -4.11 5.08
C ALA A 78 -8.61 -5.26 4.24
N GLU A 79 -8.45 -5.06 2.93
CA GLU A 79 -7.83 -6.02 2.03
C GLU A 79 -6.39 -6.37 2.45
N ALA A 80 -5.58 -5.37 2.78
CA ALA A 80 -4.20 -5.57 3.23
C ALA A 80 -4.15 -6.37 4.55
N MET A 81 -5.14 -6.19 5.43
CA MET A 81 -5.32 -6.97 6.66
C MET A 81 -5.95 -8.35 6.44
N GLY A 82 -6.38 -8.67 5.21
CA GLY A 82 -7.03 -9.94 4.88
C GLY A 82 -8.44 -10.10 5.45
N VAL A 83 -9.15 -8.99 5.71
CA VAL A 83 -10.51 -8.99 6.28
C VAL A 83 -11.49 -8.20 5.42
N GLY A 84 -12.78 -8.42 5.64
CA GLY A 84 -13.83 -7.56 5.06
C GLY A 84 -13.84 -6.16 5.70
N GLU A 85 -14.34 -5.16 4.97
CA GLU A 85 -14.38 -3.76 5.45
C GLU A 85 -15.16 -3.56 6.75
N LYS A 86 -16.20 -4.37 6.97
CA LYS A 86 -17.03 -4.34 8.18
C LYS A 86 -16.25 -4.83 9.41
N ASP A 87 -15.30 -5.74 9.20
CA ASP A 87 -14.52 -6.38 10.26
C ASP A 87 -13.22 -5.64 10.57
N LEU A 88 -12.84 -4.66 9.76
CA LEU A 88 -11.58 -3.92 9.89
C LEU A 88 -11.33 -3.41 11.33
N LEU A 89 -12.30 -2.72 11.93
CA LEU A 89 -12.15 -2.15 13.28
C LEU A 89 -12.03 -3.24 14.35
N LYS A 90 -12.80 -4.32 14.21
CA LYS A 90 -12.75 -5.46 15.13
C LYS A 90 -11.37 -6.12 15.08
N ARG A 91 -10.88 -6.42 13.87
CA ARG A 91 -9.57 -7.06 13.66
C ARG A 91 -8.41 -6.20 14.15
N PHE A 92 -8.50 -4.88 13.96
CA PHE A 92 -7.50 -3.93 14.45
C PHE A 92 -7.45 -3.92 15.98
N ARG A 93 -8.61 -3.81 16.65
CA ARG A 93 -8.69 -3.83 18.12
C ARG A 93 -8.14 -5.13 18.69
N GLU A 94 -8.53 -6.27 18.14
CA GLU A 94 -8.02 -7.59 18.57
C GLU A 94 -6.48 -7.67 18.46
N ALA A 95 -5.90 -7.12 17.39
CA ALA A 95 -4.44 -7.07 17.22
C ALA A 95 -3.75 -6.16 18.23
N ALA A 96 -4.37 -5.03 18.58
CA ALA A 96 -3.84 -4.09 19.56
C ALA A 96 -3.91 -4.65 20.99
N ASP A 97 -4.99 -5.37 21.31
CA ASP A 97 -5.20 -6.02 22.61
C ASP A 97 -4.31 -7.27 22.78
N GLN A 98 -3.95 -7.94 21.69
CA GLN A 98 -3.15 -9.17 21.67
C GLN A 98 -1.95 -9.03 20.72
N PRO A 99 -0.95 -8.19 21.05
CA PRO A 99 0.22 -8.01 20.20
C PRO A 99 1.04 -9.30 20.11
N LEU A 100 1.69 -9.50 18.98
CA LEU A 100 2.68 -10.57 18.83
C LEU A 100 3.83 -10.32 19.81
N LYS A 101 4.39 -11.41 20.34
CA LYS A 101 5.59 -11.31 21.16
C LYS A 101 6.72 -10.70 20.34
N TRP A 102 7.53 -9.88 20.99
CA TRP A 102 8.78 -9.41 20.41
C TRP A 102 9.62 -10.61 19.96
N GLN A 103 10.18 -10.51 18.75
CA GLN A 103 11.11 -11.49 18.20
C GLN A 103 12.49 -10.86 18.04
#